data_AF-A0A6J3QWC1-F1
#
_entry.id   AF-A0A6J3QWC1-F1
#
_cell.length_a   1.000
_cell.length_b   1.000
_cell.length_c   1.000
_cell.angle_alpha   90.00
_cell.angle_beta   90.00
_cell.angle_gamma   90.00
#
_symmetry.space_group_name_H-M   'P 1'
#
loop_
_entity.id
_entity.type
_entity.pdbx_description
1 polymer ?
#
loop_
_entity_poly.entity_id
_entity_poly.type
_entity_poly.pdbx_seq_one_letter_code
_entity_poly.pdbx_strand_id
1 'polypeptide(L)'
;MFMPTHLPGPWHLPDSNTMSFVAYEELIKEGDTAILSLGHGAMVAVRVQRGAQTQTRHGVLRHSVDLIGRPFGSKVTCGRGGWVYVLHPTPELWTLNLPHRTQILYSTDIALLTMMLELRPGSVVCESGTGSGSVSHAIIRTIAPTGHLHTVEFHQQRAEKAREEFQEHGVGRWVTVRTQDVCRSGFGVSREADAVFLDIPSPWEAVGHAWDALKVEAASHGCLELRRSVTPKRGKCQLHFNWPSSPTLSAPDAFPPSSLHPC
;
A
#
# COMPACT_ATOMS: atom_id res chain seq x y z
N MET A 1 -52.23 -6.35 14.08
CA MET A 1 -51.18 -7.33 13.72
C MET A 1 -50.03 -6.53 13.09
N PHE A 2 -49.12 -6.01 13.92
CA PHE A 2 -47.94 -5.27 13.47
C PHE A 2 -46.75 -6.21 13.62
N MET A 3 -46.06 -6.51 12.51
CA MET A 3 -44.81 -7.26 12.53
C MET A 3 -43.65 -6.32 12.89
N PRO A 4 -42.70 -6.75 13.74
CA PRO A 4 -41.50 -5.98 13.99
C PRO A 4 -40.49 -6.21 12.87
N THR A 5 -39.98 -5.11 12.29
CA THR A 5 -38.89 -5.08 11.32
C THR A 5 -37.59 -5.50 11.99
N HIS A 6 -36.92 -6.52 11.44
CA HIS A 6 -35.58 -6.95 11.82
C HIS A 6 -34.56 -5.81 11.64
N LEU A 7 -33.88 -5.44 12.73
CA LEU A 7 -32.68 -4.62 12.69
C LEU A 7 -31.52 -5.44 12.12
N PRO A 8 -30.63 -4.86 11.28
CA PRO A 8 -29.43 -5.54 10.82
C PRO A 8 -28.46 -5.75 12.00
N GLY A 9 -27.91 -6.96 12.10
CA GLY A 9 -27.04 -7.42 13.18
C GLY A 9 -25.69 -6.67 13.27
N PRO A 10 -24.93 -6.92 14.34
CA PRO A 10 -23.69 -6.20 14.62
C PRO A 10 -22.62 -6.49 13.57
N TRP A 11 -21.95 -5.43 13.14
CA TRP A 11 -20.78 -5.47 12.26
C TRP A 11 -19.79 -6.52 12.76
N HIS A 12 -19.56 -7.57 11.98
CA HIS A 12 -18.48 -8.52 12.21
C HIS A 12 -17.15 -7.77 12.11
N LEU A 13 -16.58 -7.44 13.27
CA LEU A 13 -15.18 -7.05 13.37
C LEU A 13 -14.31 -8.23 12.90
N PRO A 14 -13.22 -7.98 12.17
CA PRO A 14 -12.35 -9.04 11.68
C PRO A 14 -11.81 -9.89 12.84
N ASP A 15 -11.57 -11.18 12.56
CA ASP A 15 -11.01 -12.14 13.51
C ASP A 15 -9.81 -11.52 14.26
N SER A 16 -9.90 -11.54 15.59
CA SER A 16 -9.02 -10.84 16.54
C SER A 16 -7.58 -11.38 16.62
N ASN A 17 -7.09 -12.07 15.59
CA ASN A 17 -5.90 -12.91 15.67
C ASN A 17 -4.77 -12.54 14.69
N THR A 18 -4.92 -11.47 13.91
CA THR A 18 -3.88 -10.98 13.00
C THR A 18 -3.67 -9.50 13.25
N MET A 19 -2.41 -9.08 13.47
CA MET A 19 -2.06 -7.65 13.44
C MET A 19 -2.66 -6.99 12.24
N SER A 20 -2.97 -5.71 12.39
CA SER A 20 -3.40 -4.95 11.24
C SER A 20 -2.58 -3.68 11.13
N PHE A 21 -1.95 -3.49 9.98
CA PHE A 21 -1.43 -2.20 9.54
C PHE A 21 -2.52 -1.10 9.48
N VAL A 22 -3.79 -1.46 9.71
CA VAL A 22 -4.97 -0.59 9.64
C VAL A 22 -5.56 -0.21 11.01
N ALA A 23 -5.14 -0.85 12.11
CA ALA A 23 -5.63 -0.57 13.46
C ALA A 23 -4.55 -0.85 14.52
N TYR A 24 -4.48 0.02 15.53
CA TYR A 24 -3.52 -0.13 16.62
C TYR A 24 -3.94 -1.22 17.59
N GLU A 25 -2.96 -2.00 18.02
CA GLU A 25 -3.09 -2.98 19.11
C GLU A 25 -2.10 -2.67 20.23
N GLU A 26 -2.49 -3.00 21.46
CA GLU A 26 -1.66 -2.74 22.64
C GLU A 26 -0.51 -3.74 22.74
N LEU A 27 -0.80 -5.04 22.63
CA LEU A 27 0.13 -6.13 22.93
C LEU A 27 0.67 -6.79 21.66
N ILE A 28 1.95 -7.17 21.70
CA ILE A 28 2.61 -7.95 20.66
C ILE A 28 2.12 -9.40 20.73
N LYS A 29 1.68 -9.97 19.63
CA LYS A 29 1.30 -11.38 19.48
C LYS A 29 2.15 -12.10 18.43
N GLU A 30 1.95 -13.41 18.33
CA GLU A 30 2.60 -14.22 17.32
C GLU A 30 2.03 -13.91 15.93
N GLY A 31 2.89 -13.87 14.92
CA GLY A 31 2.54 -13.47 13.55
C GLY A 31 2.81 -12.00 13.25
N ASP A 32 2.93 -11.16 14.27
CA ASP A 32 3.10 -9.71 14.14
C ASP A 32 4.38 -9.32 13.39
N THR A 33 4.28 -8.30 12.54
CA THR A 33 5.45 -7.54 12.09
C THR A 33 5.74 -6.44 13.10
N ALA A 34 6.82 -6.58 13.86
CA ALA A 34 7.28 -5.58 14.83
C ALA A 34 8.49 -4.81 14.29
N ILE A 35 8.58 -3.51 14.58
CA ILE A 35 9.71 -2.67 14.16
C ILE A 35 10.63 -2.44 15.36
N LEU A 36 11.85 -2.97 15.29
CA LEU A 36 12.86 -2.76 16.33
C LEU A 36 13.63 -1.47 16.05
N SER A 37 13.56 -0.51 16.97
CA SER A 37 14.43 0.68 16.94
C SER A 37 15.74 0.38 17.66
N LEU A 38 16.83 0.40 16.89
CA LEU A 38 18.19 0.11 17.34
C LEU A 38 18.95 1.39 17.75
N GLY A 39 18.34 2.57 17.66
CA GLY A 39 18.94 3.87 17.96
C GLY A 39 19.61 4.55 16.75
N HIS A 40 19.72 5.88 16.79
CA HIS A 40 20.25 6.73 15.72
C HIS A 40 19.56 6.51 14.35
N GLY A 41 18.24 6.30 14.36
CA GLY A 41 17.45 6.07 13.15
C GLY A 41 17.54 4.67 12.55
N ALA A 42 18.47 3.82 13.01
CA ALA A 42 18.57 2.44 12.54
C ALA A 42 17.39 1.61 13.09
N MET A 43 16.68 0.95 12.18
CA MET A 43 15.53 0.11 12.48
C MET A 43 15.62 -1.23 11.73
N VAL A 44 14.88 -2.23 12.20
CA VAL A 44 14.69 -3.49 11.48
C VAL A 44 13.27 -4.03 11.71
N ALA A 45 12.62 -4.51 10.64
CA ALA A 45 11.34 -5.22 10.75
C ALA A 45 11.59 -6.69 11.09
N VAL A 46 10.79 -7.23 12.01
CA VAL A 46 10.90 -8.61 12.50
C VAL A 46 9.52 -9.23 12.54
N ARG A 47 9.39 -10.44 11.98
CA ARG A 47 8.20 -11.27 12.16
C ARG A 47 8.29 -12.03 13.49
N VAL A 48 7.32 -11.80 14.37
CA VAL A 48 7.24 -12.41 15.70
C VAL A 48 6.75 -13.85 15.56
N GLN A 49 7.51 -14.80 16.11
CA GLN A 49 7.26 -16.24 15.99
C GLN A 49 7.73 -16.91 17.27
N ARG A 50 6.95 -17.83 17.85
CA ARG A 50 7.39 -18.58 19.04
C ARG A 50 8.63 -19.41 18.73
N GLY A 51 9.59 -19.39 19.65
CA GLY A 51 10.87 -20.10 19.52
C GLY A 51 11.91 -19.39 18.66
N ALA A 52 11.53 -18.37 17.89
CA ALA A 52 12.47 -17.60 17.08
C ALA A 52 13.31 -16.63 17.90
N GLN A 53 14.46 -16.26 17.34
CA GLN A 53 15.40 -15.31 17.90
C GLN A 53 15.83 -14.31 16.84
N THR A 54 15.94 -13.03 17.22
CA THR A 54 16.54 -12.00 16.38
C THR A 54 17.82 -11.49 17.00
N GLN A 55 18.89 -11.51 16.21
CA GLN A 55 20.19 -10.96 16.59
C GLN A 55 20.24 -9.47 16.24
N THR A 56 20.65 -8.64 17.20
CA THR A 56 20.86 -7.20 16.98
C THR A 56 22.24 -6.80 17.49
N ARG A 57 22.70 -5.60 17.12
CA ARG A 57 23.93 -5.02 17.70
C ARG A 57 23.89 -4.84 19.23
N HIS A 58 22.69 -4.84 19.81
CA HIS A 58 22.46 -4.70 21.25
C HIS A 58 22.30 -6.04 21.98
N GLY A 59 22.33 -7.16 21.25
CA GLY A 59 22.17 -8.52 21.76
C GLY A 59 20.99 -9.27 21.15
N VAL A 60 20.74 -10.46 21.68
CA VAL A 60 19.67 -11.36 21.23
C VAL A 60 18.32 -10.94 21.82
N LEU A 61 17.26 -10.96 21.00
CA LEU A 61 15.87 -10.98 21.44
C LEU A 61 15.26 -12.36 21.19
N ARG A 62 14.71 -12.99 22.21
CA ARG A 62 13.96 -14.25 22.11
C ARG A 62 12.47 -13.93 22.05
N HIS A 63 11.84 -14.20 20.91
CA HIS A 63 10.50 -13.69 20.62
C HIS A 63 9.46 -14.16 21.66
N SER A 64 9.53 -15.42 22.11
CA SER A 64 8.58 -16.00 23.07
C SER A 64 8.50 -15.30 24.42
N VAL A 65 9.60 -14.71 24.89
CA VAL A 65 9.71 -14.17 26.26
C VAL A 65 10.02 -12.68 26.29
N ASP A 66 10.76 -12.19 25.29
CA ASP A 66 11.21 -10.80 25.24
C ASP A 66 10.26 -9.91 24.40
N LEU A 67 9.38 -10.50 23.55
CA LEU A 67 8.43 -9.78 22.69
C LEU A 67 6.96 -10.10 22.98
N ILE A 68 6.55 -11.37 22.80
CA ILE A 68 5.14 -11.78 22.87
C ILE A 68 4.54 -11.43 24.24
N GLY A 69 3.36 -10.82 24.25
CA GLY A 69 2.63 -10.38 25.43
C GLY A 69 3.09 -9.04 26.00
N ARG A 70 4.16 -8.42 25.46
CA ARG A 70 4.57 -7.07 25.86
C ARG A 70 3.84 -6.00 25.07
N PRO A 71 3.61 -4.81 25.64
CA PRO A 71 3.01 -3.73 24.90
C PRO A 71 3.98 -3.13 23.87
N PHE A 72 3.46 -2.73 22.71
CA PHE A 72 4.21 -1.90 21.76
C PHE A 72 4.64 -0.59 22.43
N GLY A 73 5.78 -0.04 22.00
CA GLY A 73 6.46 1.08 22.64
C GLY A 73 7.37 0.69 23.81
N SER A 74 7.36 -0.58 24.24
CA SER A 74 8.22 -1.07 25.33
C SER A 74 9.71 -0.97 25.03
N LYS A 75 10.49 -0.61 26.06
CA LYS A 75 11.94 -0.84 26.10
C LYS A 75 12.20 -2.31 26.44
N VAL A 76 12.82 -3.04 25.52
CA VAL A 76 13.15 -4.47 25.67
C VAL A 76 14.64 -4.60 25.89
N THR A 77 15.04 -5.17 27.03
CA THR A 77 16.42 -5.51 27.34
C THR A 77 16.83 -6.74 26.55
N CYS A 78 17.91 -6.60 25.78
CA CYS A 78 18.57 -7.68 25.06
C CYS A 78 19.72 -8.21 25.93
N GLY A 79 20.10 -9.48 25.70
CA GLY A 79 21.19 -10.21 26.39
C GLY A 79 22.12 -9.40 27.32
N ARG A 80 23.30 -8.98 26.84
CA ARG A 80 24.39 -8.38 27.64
C ARG A 80 24.12 -6.94 28.15
N GLY A 81 22.88 -6.63 28.54
CA GLY A 81 22.48 -5.32 29.08
C GLY A 81 22.15 -4.25 28.03
N GLY A 82 22.28 -4.57 26.74
CA GLY A 82 21.78 -3.71 25.65
C GLY A 82 20.25 -3.69 25.62
N TRP A 83 19.66 -2.77 24.84
CA TRP A 83 18.20 -2.66 24.76
C TRP A 83 17.76 -2.08 23.42
N VAL A 84 16.49 -2.34 23.08
CA VAL A 84 15.81 -1.80 21.89
C VAL A 84 14.42 -1.30 22.28
N TYR A 85 13.81 -0.45 21.44
CA TYR A 85 12.37 -0.21 21.49
C TYR A 85 11.66 -1.05 20.44
N VAL A 86 10.49 -1.58 20.78
CA VAL A 86 9.64 -2.32 19.84
C VAL A 86 8.44 -1.46 19.47
N LEU A 87 8.34 -1.07 18.21
CA LEU A 87 7.32 -0.15 17.72
C LEU A 87 6.24 -0.90 16.95
N HIS A 88 5.00 -0.40 17.07
CA HIS A 88 3.88 -0.89 16.27
C HIS A 88 4.15 -0.61 14.78
N PRO A 89 3.87 -1.54 13.87
CA PRO A 89 4.04 -1.32 12.44
C PRO A 89 3.12 -0.19 11.95
N THR A 90 3.67 0.68 11.11
CA THR A 90 2.92 1.63 10.29
C THR A 90 3.45 1.58 8.86
N PRO A 91 2.70 2.02 7.85
CA PRO A 91 3.22 2.09 6.48
C PRO A 91 4.53 2.88 6.38
N GLU A 92 4.70 3.97 7.12
CA GLU A 92 5.93 4.77 7.11
C GLU A 92 7.13 3.99 7.66
N LEU A 93 6.95 3.29 8.79
CA LEU A 93 8.01 2.45 9.36
C LEU A 93 8.30 1.25 8.46
N TRP A 94 7.28 0.68 7.82
CA TRP A 94 7.46 -0.42 6.86
C TRP A 94 8.21 0.04 5.62
N THR A 95 7.90 1.20 5.05
CA THR A 95 8.63 1.80 3.93
C THR A 95 10.14 1.91 4.21
N LEU A 96 10.53 2.15 5.47
CA LEU A 96 11.95 2.24 5.86
C LEU A 96 12.62 0.88 6.11
N ASN A 97 11.85 -0.21 6.27
CA ASN A 97 12.34 -1.49 6.74
C ASN A 97 11.99 -2.69 5.84
N LEU A 98 11.18 -2.47 4.79
CA LEU A 98 10.74 -3.53 3.89
C LEU A 98 11.91 -4.11 3.08
N PRO A 99 11.83 -5.38 2.68
CA PRO A 99 12.83 -5.98 1.79
C PRO A 99 12.68 -5.40 0.38
N HIS A 100 13.64 -4.56 -0.03
CA HIS A 100 13.64 -3.94 -1.35
C HIS A 100 13.75 -4.98 -2.48
N ARG A 101 12.74 -5.03 -3.34
CA ARG A 101 12.75 -5.77 -4.62
C ARG A 101 12.86 -4.84 -5.82
N THR A 102 12.51 -3.58 -5.62
CA THR A 102 12.46 -2.50 -6.61
C THR A 102 12.90 -1.20 -5.96
N GLN A 103 13.10 -0.17 -6.78
CA GLN A 103 13.03 1.19 -6.27
C GLN A 103 11.63 1.42 -5.67
N ILE A 104 11.56 2.15 -4.57
CA ILE A 104 10.29 2.47 -3.88
C ILE A 104 10.08 3.97 -3.79
N LEU A 105 8.82 4.34 -3.55
CA LEU A 105 8.48 5.67 -3.03
C LEU A 105 8.61 5.71 -1.52
N TYR A 106 9.10 6.85 -1.03
CA TYR A 106 9.21 7.18 0.38
C TYR A 106 8.05 8.09 0.82
N SER A 107 7.88 8.20 2.14
CA SER A 107 6.72 8.85 2.75
C SER A 107 6.42 10.26 2.25
N THR A 108 7.43 11.05 1.87
CA THR A 108 7.22 12.40 1.32
C THR A 108 6.44 12.38 0.00
N ASP A 109 6.86 11.54 -0.96
CA ASP A 109 6.17 11.42 -2.24
C ASP A 109 4.79 10.76 -2.03
N ILE A 110 4.70 9.77 -1.12
CA ILE A 110 3.45 9.06 -0.80
C ILE A 110 2.41 9.99 -0.15
N ALA A 111 2.84 10.89 0.75
CA ALA A 111 1.94 11.84 1.40
C ALA A 111 1.30 12.78 0.38
N LEU A 112 2.11 13.31 -0.55
CA LEU A 112 1.61 14.16 -1.62
C LEU A 112 0.66 13.39 -2.54
N LEU A 113 1.05 12.18 -2.98
CA LEU A 113 0.20 11.29 -3.79
C LEU A 113 -1.15 11.04 -3.13
N THR A 114 -1.14 10.68 -1.84
CA THR A 114 -2.36 10.34 -1.11
C THR A 114 -3.32 11.53 -1.04
N MET A 115 -2.78 12.73 -0.83
CA MET A 115 -3.55 13.97 -0.78
C MET A 115 -4.08 14.36 -2.17
N MET A 116 -3.24 14.33 -3.20
CA MET A 116 -3.60 14.77 -4.55
C MET A 116 -4.58 13.82 -5.25
N LEU A 117 -4.54 12.53 -4.90
CA LEU A 117 -5.54 11.54 -5.34
C LEU A 117 -6.79 11.50 -4.44
N GLU A 118 -6.91 12.41 -3.47
CA GLU A 118 -8.07 12.50 -2.56
C GLU A 118 -8.43 11.18 -1.87
N LEU A 119 -7.42 10.36 -1.58
CA LEU A 119 -7.62 9.04 -1.00
C LEU A 119 -8.19 9.18 0.41
N ARG A 120 -9.26 8.44 0.66
CA ARG A 120 -9.99 8.45 1.92
C ARG A 120 -10.57 7.06 2.22
N PRO A 121 -11.06 6.80 3.45
CA PRO A 121 -11.77 5.58 3.75
C PRO A 121 -12.93 5.36 2.76
N GLY A 122 -12.97 4.19 2.13
CA GLY A 122 -13.95 3.86 1.09
C GLY A 122 -13.48 4.04 -0.35
N SER A 123 -12.35 4.71 -0.60
CA SER A 123 -11.82 4.86 -1.97
C SER A 123 -11.46 3.50 -2.58
N VAL A 124 -11.86 3.30 -3.83
CA VAL A 124 -11.40 2.20 -4.68
C VAL A 124 -10.23 2.69 -5.53
N VAL A 125 -9.08 2.05 -5.41
CA VAL A 125 -7.84 2.54 -6.03
C VAL A 125 -7.26 1.49 -6.97
N CYS A 126 -6.84 1.92 -8.15
CA CYS A 126 -6.07 1.11 -9.08
C CYS A 126 -4.59 1.53 -9.01
N GLU A 127 -3.70 0.57 -8.80
CA GLU A 127 -2.24 0.76 -8.77
C GLU A 127 -1.60 -0.12 -9.84
N SER A 128 -0.63 0.40 -10.59
CA SER A 128 0.27 -0.47 -11.35
C SER A 128 1.71 -0.05 -11.23
N GLY A 129 2.51 -1.10 -11.05
CA GLY A 129 3.77 -1.12 -10.34
C GLY A 129 3.58 -1.51 -8.86
N THR A 130 3.08 -2.71 -8.52
CA THR A 130 3.04 -3.14 -7.10
C THR A 130 4.45 -3.12 -6.48
N GLY A 131 5.46 -3.58 -7.23
CA GLY A 131 6.87 -3.48 -6.84
C GLY A 131 7.18 -4.12 -5.48
N SER A 132 7.64 -3.29 -4.54
CA SER A 132 7.94 -3.72 -3.16
C SER A 132 6.82 -3.41 -2.16
N GLY A 133 5.65 -2.93 -2.63
CA GLY A 133 4.47 -2.71 -1.79
C GLY A 133 4.53 -1.51 -0.83
N SER A 134 5.49 -0.58 -1.00
CA SER A 134 5.60 0.63 -0.16
C SER A 134 4.34 1.50 -0.26
N VAL A 135 3.95 1.85 -1.49
CA VAL A 135 2.76 2.67 -1.76
C VAL A 135 1.49 1.89 -1.43
N SER A 136 1.43 0.60 -1.79
CA SER A 136 0.28 -0.27 -1.51
C SER A 136 -0.12 -0.28 -0.03
N HIS A 137 0.85 -0.40 0.91
CA HIS A 137 0.54 -0.36 2.34
C HIS A 137 -0.02 1.00 2.80
N ALA A 138 0.49 2.10 2.25
CA ALA A 138 0.00 3.43 2.57
C ALA A 138 -1.42 3.67 2.01
N ILE A 139 -1.69 3.20 0.80
CA ILE A 139 -3.03 3.22 0.19
C ILE A 139 -4.00 2.40 1.05
N ILE A 140 -3.68 1.14 1.34
CA ILE A 140 -4.53 0.25 2.16
C ILE A 140 -4.91 0.91 3.49
N ARG A 141 -3.93 1.47 4.22
CA ARG A 141 -4.17 2.16 5.49
C ARG A 141 -5.09 3.37 5.36
N THR A 142 -5.05 4.06 4.22
CA THR A 142 -5.87 5.25 3.96
C THR A 142 -7.30 4.87 3.56
N ILE A 143 -7.47 3.81 2.78
CA ILE A 143 -8.77 3.42 2.19
C ILE A 143 -9.59 2.47 3.07
N ALA A 144 -8.94 1.77 4.00
CA ALA A 144 -9.61 0.94 4.99
C ALA A 144 -10.60 1.78 5.84
N PRO A 145 -11.70 1.18 6.35
CA PRO A 145 -12.03 -0.24 6.29
C PRO A 145 -12.94 -0.65 5.11
N THR A 146 -13.41 0.31 4.31
CA THR A 146 -14.45 0.08 3.29
C THR A 146 -13.98 0.20 1.85
N GLY A 147 -12.77 0.73 1.61
CA GLY A 147 -12.18 0.84 0.29
C GLY A 147 -11.50 -0.44 -0.18
N HIS A 148 -10.99 -0.44 -1.41
CA HIS A 148 -10.28 -1.60 -1.98
C HIS A 148 -9.18 -1.19 -2.94
N LEU A 149 -8.05 -1.89 -2.90
CA LEU A 149 -6.91 -1.69 -3.80
C LEU A 149 -6.85 -2.79 -4.86
N HIS A 150 -6.94 -2.43 -6.13
CA HIS A 150 -6.60 -3.30 -7.26
C HIS A 150 -5.19 -2.97 -7.75
N THR A 151 -4.21 -3.80 -7.42
CA THR A 151 -2.82 -3.59 -7.79
C THR A 151 -2.36 -4.58 -8.87
N VAL A 152 -1.56 -4.11 -9.82
CA VAL A 152 -1.05 -4.90 -10.95
C VAL A 152 0.48 -4.94 -10.93
N GLU A 153 1.03 -6.15 -11.06
CA GLU A 153 2.46 -6.39 -11.22
C GLU A 153 2.68 -7.43 -12.31
N PHE A 154 3.44 -7.08 -13.34
CA PHE A 154 3.67 -7.98 -14.47
C PHE A 154 4.65 -9.12 -14.15
N HIS A 155 5.53 -8.94 -13.16
CA HIS A 155 6.54 -9.92 -12.78
C HIS A 155 6.01 -10.92 -11.73
N GLN A 156 5.77 -12.16 -12.15
CA GLN A 156 5.16 -13.23 -11.33
C GLN A 156 5.72 -13.33 -9.91
N GLN A 157 7.04 -13.45 -9.75
CA GLN A 157 7.67 -13.60 -8.43
C GLN A 157 7.43 -12.40 -7.51
N ARG A 158 7.36 -11.17 -8.07
CA ARG A 158 7.09 -9.97 -7.26
C ARG A 158 5.62 -9.92 -6.86
N ALA A 159 4.73 -10.28 -7.77
CA ALA A 159 3.30 -10.35 -7.50
C ALA A 159 2.99 -11.40 -6.41
N GLU A 160 3.58 -12.60 -6.49
CA GLU A 160 3.48 -13.63 -5.47
C GLU A 160 4.03 -13.15 -4.12
N LYS A 161 5.21 -12.53 -4.11
CA LYS A 161 5.79 -12.04 -2.86
C LYS A 161 4.95 -10.95 -2.21
N ALA A 162 4.38 -10.04 -3.01
CA ALA A 162 3.46 -9.03 -2.50
C ALA A 162 2.18 -9.67 -1.92
N ARG A 163 1.62 -10.69 -2.57
CA ARG A 163 0.46 -11.43 -2.03
C ARG A 163 0.78 -12.06 -0.68
N GLU A 164 1.92 -12.73 -0.55
CA GLU A 164 2.37 -13.29 0.73
C GLU A 164 2.44 -12.21 1.81
N GLU A 165 3.12 -11.10 1.54
CA GLU A 165 3.27 -9.99 2.49
C GLU A 165 1.91 -9.39 2.90
N PHE A 166 0.98 -9.19 1.97
CA PHE A 166 -0.34 -8.69 2.30
C PHE A 166 -1.16 -9.64 3.17
N GLN A 167 -0.99 -10.96 2.98
CA GLN A 167 -1.62 -11.96 3.85
C GLN A 167 -0.95 -12.00 5.22
N GLU A 168 0.39 -12.00 5.27
CA GLU A 168 1.17 -11.99 6.51
C GLU A 168 0.87 -10.76 7.37
N HIS A 169 0.60 -9.61 6.75
CA HIS A 169 0.27 -8.35 7.41
C HIS A 169 -1.22 -8.17 7.72
N GLY A 170 -2.06 -9.19 7.46
CA GLY A 170 -3.49 -9.14 7.76
C GLY A 170 -4.28 -8.12 6.93
N VAL A 171 -3.74 -7.69 5.79
CA VAL A 171 -4.37 -6.66 4.93
C VAL A 171 -4.95 -7.19 3.63
N GLY A 172 -4.83 -8.51 3.38
CA GLY A 172 -5.31 -9.16 2.16
C GLY A 172 -6.79 -8.91 1.82
N ARG A 173 -7.63 -8.55 2.81
CA ARG A 173 -9.03 -8.16 2.59
C ARG A 173 -9.18 -6.94 1.69
N TRP A 174 -8.28 -5.96 1.80
CA TRP A 174 -8.40 -4.65 1.13
C TRP A 174 -7.57 -4.57 -0.14
N VAL A 175 -6.99 -5.67 -0.61
CA VAL A 175 -6.10 -5.67 -1.78
C VAL A 175 -6.28 -6.91 -2.65
N THR A 176 -6.29 -6.69 -3.95
CA THR A 176 -6.23 -7.75 -4.97
C THR A 176 -5.05 -7.51 -5.87
N VAL A 177 -4.10 -8.46 -5.90
CA VAL A 177 -2.92 -8.42 -6.75
C VAL A 177 -3.16 -9.24 -8.01
N ARG A 178 -3.12 -8.62 -9.19
CA ARG A 178 -3.20 -9.30 -10.48
C ARG A 178 -1.82 -9.38 -11.13
N THR A 179 -1.43 -10.58 -11.60
CA THR A 179 -0.20 -10.73 -12.38
C THR A 179 -0.50 -10.56 -13.87
N GLN A 180 -0.29 -9.37 -14.42
CA GLN A 180 -0.53 -9.08 -15.84
C GLN A 180 0.20 -7.80 -16.27
N ASP A 181 0.27 -7.58 -17.58
CA ASP A 181 0.73 -6.31 -18.14
C ASP A 181 -0.42 -5.31 -18.21
N VAL A 182 -0.34 -4.24 -17.42
CA VAL A 182 -1.36 -3.18 -17.38
C VAL A 182 -1.50 -2.44 -18.70
N CYS A 183 -0.43 -2.31 -19.49
CA CYS A 183 -0.44 -1.61 -20.78
C CYS A 183 -1.18 -2.41 -21.87
N ARG A 184 -1.43 -3.69 -21.63
CA ARG A 184 -2.12 -4.59 -22.58
C ARG A 184 -3.49 -5.03 -22.10
N SER A 185 -3.61 -5.31 -20.80
CA SER A 185 -4.77 -5.96 -20.19
C SER A 185 -5.50 -5.07 -19.18
N GLY A 186 -5.00 -3.86 -18.93
CA GLY A 186 -5.53 -2.93 -17.94
C GLY A 186 -5.49 -3.47 -16.50
N PHE A 187 -6.34 -2.90 -15.65
CA PHE A 187 -6.37 -3.17 -14.20
C PHE A 187 -7.25 -4.35 -13.79
N GLY A 188 -7.99 -4.95 -14.74
CA GLY A 188 -8.94 -6.04 -14.47
C GLY A 188 -10.21 -5.60 -13.73
N VAL A 189 -10.51 -4.30 -13.75
CA VAL A 189 -11.76 -3.66 -13.29
C VAL A 189 -12.11 -2.53 -14.27
N SER A 190 -13.39 -2.15 -14.34
CA SER A 190 -13.83 -1.06 -15.22
C SER A 190 -14.93 -0.23 -14.55
N ARG A 191 -14.77 1.09 -14.59
CA ARG A 191 -15.71 2.06 -13.99
C ARG A 191 -15.95 1.84 -12.49
N GLU A 192 -14.92 1.39 -11.79
CA GLU A 192 -14.96 1.06 -10.36
C GLU A 192 -14.03 1.91 -9.52
N ALA A 193 -12.94 2.44 -10.09
CA ALA A 193 -11.92 3.16 -9.34
C ALA A 193 -12.27 4.64 -9.14
N ASP A 194 -11.98 5.14 -7.94
CA ASP A 194 -11.97 6.56 -7.61
C ASP A 194 -10.63 7.21 -7.97
N ALA A 195 -9.55 6.44 -7.93
CA ALA A 195 -8.19 6.92 -8.22
C ALA A 195 -7.36 5.88 -8.97
N VAL A 196 -6.42 6.36 -9.80
CA VAL A 196 -5.40 5.52 -10.44
C VAL A 196 -4.00 6.08 -10.16
N PHE A 197 -3.08 5.19 -9.80
CA PHE A 197 -1.67 5.47 -9.63
C PHE A 197 -0.81 4.56 -10.53
N LEU A 198 0.13 5.16 -11.27
CA LEU A 198 1.04 4.45 -12.17
C LEU A 198 2.50 4.75 -11.83
N ASP A 199 3.25 3.72 -11.43
CA ASP A 199 4.71 3.70 -11.26
C ASP A 199 5.32 2.60 -12.14
N ILE A 200 5.30 2.84 -13.45
CA ILE A 200 5.80 1.92 -14.48
C ILE A 200 6.70 2.66 -15.48
N PRO A 201 7.51 1.96 -16.29
CA PRO A 201 8.40 2.62 -17.25
C PRO A 201 7.67 3.42 -18.35
N SER A 202 6.53 2.90 -18.83
CA SER A 202 5.76 3.48 -19.95
C SER A 202 4.32 3.81 -19.55
N PRO A 203 4.08 4.75 -18.62
CA PRO A 203 2.74 5.02 -18.08
C PRO A 203 1.75 5.53 -19.12
N TRP A 204 2.22 6.18 -20.19
CA TRP A 204 1.37 6.70 -21.27
C TRP A 204 0.60 5.60 -22.01
N GLU A 205 1.14 4.38 -22.07
CA GLU A 205 0.47 3.23 -22.70
C GLU A 205 -0.70 2.71 -21.85
N ALA A 206 -0.70 2.97 -20.54
CA ALA A 206 -1.75 2.55 -19.62
C ALA A 206 -2.82 3.62 -19.38
N VAL A 207 -2.70 4.83 -19.95
CA VAL A 207 -3.65 5.93 -19.72
C VAL A 207 -5.06 5.59 -20.20
N GLY A 208 -5.21 4.92 -21.35
CA GLY A 208 -6.52 4.46 -21.82
C GLY A 208 -7.16 3.48 -20.82
N HIS A 209 -6.39 2.53 -20.32
CA HIS A 209 -6.86 1.59 -19.31
C HIS A 209 -7.12 2.25 -17.94
N ALA A 210 -6.38 3.30 -17.59
CA ALA A 210 -6.66 4.09 -16.40
C ALA A 210 -8.01 4.81 -16.53
N TRP A 211 -8.29 5.41 -17.68
CA TRP A 211 -9.59 6.02 -17.97
C TRP A 211 -10.73 5.00 -17.87
N ASP A 212 -10.55 3.81 -18.41
CA ASP A 212 -11.56 2.74 -18.37
C ASP A 212 -11.80 2.21 -16.95
N ALA A 213 -10.78 2.23 -16.10
CA ALA A 213 -10.89 1.82 -14.69
C ALA A 213 -11.64 2.86 -13.84
N LEU A 214 -11.48 4.16 -14.13
CA LEU A 214 -12.07 5.25 -13.36
C LEU A 214 -13.60 5.34 -13.53
N LYS A 215 -14.31 5.57 -12.42
CA LYS A 215 -15.72 6.00 -12.41
C LYS A 215 -15.86 7.30 -13.21
N VAL A 216 -17.04 7.51 -13.82
CA VAL A 216 -17.31 8.71 -14.65
C VAL A 216 -17.11 10.01 -13.86
N GLU A 217 -17.55 10.04 -12.60
CA GLU A 217 -17.43 11.19 -11.72
C GLU A 217 -15.98 11.46 -11.30
N ALA A 218 -15.22 10.41 -10.97
CA ALA A 218 -13.78 10.52 -10.71
C ALA A 218 -13.01 10.99 -11.95
N ALA A 219 -13.49 10.55 -13.13
CA ALA A 219 -13.04 10.95 -14.46
C ALA A 219 -12.86 12.48 -14.59
N SER A 220 -13.89 13.18 -14.11
CA SER A 220 -14.07 14.62 -14.28
C SER A 220 -13.29 15.45 -13.26
N HIS A 221 -12.82 14.84 -12.17
CA HIS A 221 -12.09 15.53 -11.09
C HIS A 221 -10.57 15.36 -11.17
N GLY A 222 -10.03 14.66 -12.18
CA GLY A 222 -8.58 14.60 -12.41
C GLY A 222 -7.81 13.68 -11.45
N CYS A 223 -8.41 12.56 -11.02
CA CYS A 223 -7.82 11.64 -10.05
C CYS A 223 -6.85 10.60 -10.69
N LEU A 224 -5.88 11.08 -11.47
CA LEU A 224 -4.83 10.27 -12.10
C LEU A 224 -3.45 10.87 -11.85
N GLU A 225 -2.58 10.15 -11.14
CA GLU A 225 -1.19 10.54 -10.91
C GLU A 225 -0.25 9.58 -11.67
N LEU A 226 0.66 10.15 -12.46
CA LEU A 226 1.60 9.40 -13.28
C LEU A 226 3.04 9.66 -12.85
N ARG A 227 3.82 8.60 -12.66
CA ARG A 227 5.27 8.69 -12.47
C ARG A 227 6.01 7.85 -13.50
N ARG A 228 7.07 8.42 -14.06
CA ARG A 228 8.08 7.68 -14.83
C ARG A 228 9.14 7.13 -13.86
N SER A 229 9.34 5.83 -13.83
CA SER A 229 10.52 5.23 -13.22
C SER A 229 11.73 5.45 -14.14
N VAL A 230 12.36 6.63 -14.08
CA VAL A 230 13.57 6.91 -14.88
C VAL A 230 14.80 6.32 -14.17
N THR A 231 15.59 5.53 -14.89
CA THR A 231 16.99 5.20 -14.57
C THR A 231 17.81 6.50 -14.35
N PRO A 232 19.01 6.49 -13.73
CA PRO A 232 19.59 7.68 -13.07
C PRO A 232 20.16 8.75 -14.02
N LYS A 233 19.44 9.13 -15.07
CA LYS A 233 19.69 10.30 -15.91
C LYS A 233 18.35 10.93 -16.31
N ARG A 234 18.05 12.08 -15.69
CA ARG A 234 17.00 13.07 -15.98
C ARG A 234 15.71 13.00 -15.14
N GLY A 235 15.55 14.04 -14.32
CA GLY A 235 14.35 14.72 -13.81
C GLY A 235 13.03 13.95 -13.61
N LYS A 236 12.45 14.09 -12.41
CA LYS A 236 11.03 13.83 -12.14
C LYS A 236 10.17 14.67 -13.10
N CYS A 237 9.35 14.05 -13.94
CA CYS A 237 8.28 14.72 -14.68
C CYS A 237 6.94 14.34 -14.03
N GLN A 238 6.32 15.29 -13.33
CA GLN A 238 4.91 15.21 -12.98
C GLN A 238 4.10 15.67 -14.19
N LEU A 239 3.30 14.77 -14.77
CA LEU A 239 2.36 15.13 -15.82
C LEU A 239 1.00 15.37 -15.16
N HIS A 240 0.64 16.64 -14.98
CA HIS A 240 -0.73 17.01 -14.64
C HIS A 240 -1.58 16.93 -15.93
N PHE A 241 -2.45 15.93 -15.99
CA PHE A 241 -3.46 15.86 -17.04
C PHE A 241 -4.69 16.65 -16.63
N ASN A 242 -4.93 17.80 -17.27
CA ASN A 242 -6.22 18.47 -17.20
C ASN A 242 -7.21 17.64 -18.02
N TRP A 243 -8.07 16.88 -17.34
CA TRP A 243 -9.10 16.11 -18.01
C TRP A 243 -10.14 17.05 -18.65
N PRO A 244 -10.51 16.91 -19.93
CA PRO A 244 -11.55 17.74 -20.52
C PRO A 244 -12.90 17.48 -19.83
N SER A 245 -13.56 18.55 -19.39
CA SER A 245 -14.82 18.54 -18.63
C SER A 245 -16.06 18.08 -19.42
N SER A 246 -15.89 17.52 -20.62
CA SER A 246 -16.97 17.12 -21.52
C SER A 246 -17.22 15.61 -21.50
N PRO A 247 -18.44 15.14 -21.14
CA PRO A 247 -18.80 13.72 -21.05
C PRO A 247 -18.88 12.98 -22.41
N THR A 248 -18.51 13.63 -23.51
CA THR A 248 -18.69 13.14 -24.88
C THR A 248 -17.39 12.74 -25.59
N LEU A 249 -16.22 12.96 -24.98
CA LEU A 249 -14.93 12.61 -25.59
C LEU A 249 -14.52 11.19 -25.20
N SER A 250 -14.25 10.37 -26.21
CA SER A 250 -13.60 9.07 -26.02
C SER A 250 -12.12 9.29 -25.64
N ALA A 251 -11.52 8.40 -24.85
CA ALA A 251 -10.14 8.50 -24.37
C ALA A 251 -9.08 8.89 -25.44
N PRO A 252 -9.12 8.38 -26.69
CA PRO A 252 -8.16 8.79 -27.72
C PRO A 252 -8.34 10.23 -28.23
N ASP A 253 -9.54 10.81 -28.09
CA ASP A 253 -9.81 12.19 -28.53
C ASP A 253 -9.49 13.22 -27.44
N ALA A 254 -9.54 12.82 -26.16
CA ALA A 254 -9.21 13.67 -25.02
C ALA A 254 -7.70 13.95 -24.90
N PHE A 255 -6.85 13.02 -25.38
CA PHE A 255 -5.40 13.13 -25.37
C PHE A 255 -4.80 12.71 -26.71
N PRO A 256 -4.81 13.59 -27.72
CA PRO A 256 -4.09 13.32 -28.96
C PRO A 256 -2.59 13.17 -28.64
N PRO A 257 -1.85 12.30 -29.34
CA PRO A 257 -0.43 12.06 -29.10
C PRO A 257 0.46 13.32 -29.21
N SER A 258 -0.08 14.42 -29.76
CA SER A 258 0.55 15.72 -29.88
C SER A 258 0.48 16.61 -28.64
N SER A 259 -0.36 16.32 -27.63
CA SER A 259 -0.39 17.08 -26.36
C SER A 259 0.67 16.60 -25.36
N LEU A 260 1.42 15.56 -25.72
CA LEU A 260 2.57 15.07 -24.98
C LEU A 260 3.82 15.80 -25.47
N HIS A 261 4.13 16.96 -24.88
CA HIS A 261 5.43 17.58 -25.12
C HIS A 261 6.53 16.81 -24.36
N PRO A 262 7.50 16.18 -25.04
CA PRO A 262 8.72 15.77 -24.39
C PRO A 262 9.52 17.01 -23.96
N CYS A 263 10.03 17.00 -22.73
CA CYS A 263 11.22 17.81 -22.39
C CYS A 263 12.48 17.08 -22.85
#